data_AF-A0A2V9P7B1-F1
#
_entry.id   AF-A0A2V9P7B1-F1
#
_cell.length_a   1.000
_cell.length_b   1.000
_cell.length_c   1.000
_cell.angle_alpha   90.00
_cell.angle_beta   90.00
_cell.angle_gamma   90.00
#
_symmetry.space_group_name_H-M   'P 1'
#
loop_
_entity.id
_entity.type
_entity.pdbx_description
1 polymer ?
#
loop_
_entity_poly.entity_id
_entity_poly.type
_entity_poly.pdbx_seq_one_letter_code
_entity_poly.pdbx_strand_id
1 'polypeptide(L)'
;MNSSNRPGWAKTISVISVLACLFGCQYDPWANRFLKSGPKDADIVGTYKLDADTLSRHISVPESKTPLSVNPSAQVVLSADHGAEFVEVPDWIYDHGSSLCVISGAGSWKFGKNDDYSVIWVEIQRRNFRAGVDHCGSTYNGGLFLYGKKPPYKLHITIGDPDSGDAVQLEKIK
;
A
#
# COMPACT_ATOMS: atom_id res chain seq x y z
N MET A 1 -32.89 -6.20 -64.54
CA MET A 1 -31.51 -6.62 -64.25
C MET A 1 -30.76 -5.42 -63.69
N ASN A 2 -30.40 -5.43 -62.40
CA ASN A 2 -29.32 -4.63 -61.84
C ASN A 2 -29.00 -5.17 -60.44
N SER A 3 -27.93 -5.96 -60.37
CA SER A 3 -27.40 -6.60 -59.17
C SER A 3 -26.40 -5.65 -58.53
N SER A 4 -26.69 -5.12 -57.34
CA SER A 4 -25.75 -4.32 -56.56
C SER A 4 -25.03 -5.18 -55.52
N ASN A 5 -23.74 -5.42 -55.75
CA ASN A 5 -22.84 -6.05 -54.81
C ASN A 5 -22.54 -5.09 -53.65
N ARG A 6 -22.88 -5.46 -52.42
CA ARG A 6 -22.40 -4.77 -51.21
C ARG A 6 -21.14 -5.47 -50.69
N PRO A 7 -20.06 -4.74 -50.39
CA PRO A 7 -18.83 -5.32 -49.87
C PRO A 7 -18.98 -5.71 -48.39
N GLY A 8 -18.46 -6.89 -48.03
CA GLY A 8 -18.52 -7.46 -46.68
C GLY A 8 -17.51 -6.82 -45.73
N TRP A 9 -17.97 -5.89 -44.88
CA TRP A 9 -17.15 -5.15 -43.90
C TRP A 9 -17.34 -5.68 -42.47
N ALA A 10 -17.88 -6.89 -42.30
CA ALA A 10 -18.35 -7.38 -41.00
C ALA A 10 -17.36 -8.28 -40.23
N LYS A 11 -16.15 -8.55 -40.74
CA LYS A 11 -15.24 -9.55 -40.13
C LYS A 11 -14.00 -8.97 -39.42
N THR A 12 -13.72 -7.68 -39.54
CA THR A 12 -12.47 -7.10 -38.99
C THR A 12 -12.63 -6.46 -37.61
N ILE A 13 -13.86 -6.19 -37.17
CA ILE A 13 -14.11 -5.48 -35.90
C ILE A 13 -13.95 -6.40 -34.67
N SER A 14 -14.11 -7.72 -34.83
CA SER A 14 -14.16 -8.65 -33.69
C SER A 14 -12.80 -9.01 -33.09
N VAL A 15 -11.69 -8.78 -33.80
CA VAL A 15 -10.33 -9.15 -33.32
C VAL A 15 -9.71 -8.05 -32.45
N ILE A 16 -10.06 -6.78 -32.68
CA ILE A 16 -9.47 -5.64 -31.98
C ILE A 16 -9.97 -5.55 -30.53
N SER A 17 -11.23 -5.91 -30.25
CA SER A 17 -11.78 -5.90 -28.87
C SER A 17 -11.16 -6.95 -27.96
N VAL A 18 -10.70 -8.09 -28.48
CA VAL A 18 -10.10 -9.15 -27.65
C VAL A 18 -8.67 -8.79 -27.22
N LEU A 19 -7.93 -8.02 -28.03
CA LEU A 19 -6.59 -7.56 -27.66
C LEU A 19 -6.60 -6.48 -26.56
N ALA A 20 -7.63 -5.64 -26.50
CA ALA A 20 -7.71 -4.55 -25.52
C ALA A 20 -7.94 -5.05 -24.08
N CYS A 21 -8.52 -6.23 -23.88
CA CYS A 21 -8.77 -6.79 -22.55
C CYS A 21 -7.53 -7.43 -21.90
N LEU A 22 -6.43 -7.63 -22.63
CA LEU A 22 -5.23 -8.32 -22.11
C LEU A 22 -4.20 -7.39 -21.44
N PHE A 23 -4.40 -6.06 -21.50
CA PHE A 23 -3.49 -5.07 -20.92
C PHE A 23 -4.07 -4.31 -19.72
N GLY A 24 -5.24 -4.72 -19.23
CA GLY A 24 -5.91 -4.09 -18.08
C GLY A 24 -5.51 -4.64 -16.71
N CYS A 25 -4.35 -5.31 -16.58
CA CYS A 25 -3.85 -5.65 -15.25
C CYS A 25 -3.41 -4.37 -14.55
N GLN A 26 -4.01 -4.05 -13.38
CA GLN A 26 -3.52 -3.00 -12.49
C GLN A 26 -2.01 -3.14 -12.33
N TYR A 27 -1.30 -2.04 -12.55
CA TYR A 27 0.15 -1.99 -12.58
C TYR A 27 0.65 -1.31 -11.32
N ASP A 28 0.95 -2.10 -10.30
CA ASP A 28 1.71 -1.61 -9.15
C ASP A 28 3.22 -1.61 -9.49
N PRO A 29 3.88 -0.44 -9.57
CA PRO A 29 5.29 -0.35 -9.92
C PRO A 29 6.23 -1.00 -8.89
N TRP A 30 5.75 -1.27 -7.68
CA TRP A 30 6.51 -1.87 -6.59
C TRP A 30 6.35 -3.39 -6.48
N ALA A 31 5.33 -3.97 -7.12
CA ALA A 31 4.97 -5.38 -7.00
C ALA A 31 6.16 -6.34 -7.20
N ASN A 32 7.03 -6.05 -8.17
CA ASN A 32 8.20 -6.89 -8.46
C ASN A 32 9.26 -6.87 -7.33
N ARG A 33 9.20 -5.91 -6.40
CA ARG A 33 10.13 -5.76 -5.26
C ARG A 33 9.62 -6.43 -3.99
N PHE A 34 8.33 -6.70 -3.88
CA PHE A 34 7.77 -7.32 -2.68
C PHE A 34 8.26 -8.75 -2.48
N LEU A 35 8.38 -9.13 -1.22
CA LEU A 35 8.76 -10.47 -0.81
C LEU A 35 7.60 -11.44 -1.08
N LYS A 36 7.88 -12.55 -1.78
CA LYS A 36 6.90 -13.63 -2.00
C LYS A 36 7.05 -14.79 -1.02
N SER A 37 8.25 -15.01 -0.48
CA SER A 37 8.49 -16.06 0.51
C SER A 37 8.08 -15.62 1.92
N GLY A 38 7.73 -16.57 2.79
CA GLY A 38 7.50 -16.26 4.20
C GLY A 38 8.81 -15.81 4.86
N PRO A 39 8.86 -14.63 5.50
CA PRO A 39 10.02 -14.22 6.32
C PRO A 39 10.05 -15.01 7.64
N LYS A 40 11.12 -14.85 8.42
CA LYS A 40 11.17 -15.29 9.82
C LYS A 40 10.90 -14.11 10.75
N ASP A 41 10.37 -14.35 11.95
CA ASP A 41 10.15 -13.32 12.97
C ASP A 41 11.40 -12.47 13.21
N ALA A 42 12.56 -13.11 13.40
CA ALA A 42 13.82 -12.40 13.65
C ALA A 42 14.23 -11.43 12.53
N ASP A 43 13.82 -11.69 11.29
CA ASP A 43 14.08 -10.78 10.17
C ASP A 43 13.24 -9.50 10.27
N ILE A 44 12.08 -9.58 10.91
CA ILE A 44 11.05 -8.53 10.97
C ILE A 44 11.02 -7.77 12.30
N VAL A 45 11.30 -8.44 13.41
CA VAL A 45 11.33 -7.81 14.73
C VAL A 45 12.35 -6.70 14.77
N GLY A 46 11.94 -5.49 15.13
CA GLY A 46 12.80 -4.33 15.25
C GLY A 46 12.04 -3.02 15.08
N THR A 47 12.82 -1.95 15.00
CA THR A 47 12.32 -0.59 14.84
C THR A 47 12.54 -0.13 13.41
N TYR A 48 11.56 0.55 12.86
CA TYR A 48 11.54 1.02 11.48
C TYR A 48 11.30 2.52 11.46
N LYS A 49 12.05 3.24 10.62
CA LYS A 49 11.90 4.68 10.39
C LYS A 49 11.80 4.95 8.90
N LEU A 50 11.23 6.09 8.54
CA LEU A 50 11.17 6.52 7.15
C LEU A 50 12.55 6.46 6.50
N ASP A 51 12.61 5.86 5.31
CA ASP A 51 13.85 5.87 4.54
C ASP A 51 14.08 7.23 3.86
N ALA A 52 15.33 7.44 3.44
CA ALA A 52 15.74 8.70 2.83
C ALA A 52 14.96 9.02 1.54
N ASP A 53 14.56 7.99 0.79
CA ASP A 53 13.82 8.15 -0.46
C ASP A 53 12.40 8.69 -0.18
N THR A 54 11.69 8.09 0.78
CA THR A 54 10.37 8.57 1.25
C THR A 54 10.43 10.00 1.75
N LEU A 55 11.46 10.37 2.52
CA LEU A 55 11.64 11.73 3.03
C LEU A 55 11.91 12.77 1.93
N SER A 56 12.47 12.33 0.80
CA SER A 56 12.77 13.21 -0.35
C SER A 56 11.64 13.25 -1.38
N ARG A 57 10.72 12.27 -1.35
CA ARG A 57 9.67 12.11 -2.34
C ARG A 57 8.51 13.07 -2.10
N HIS A 58 7.92 13.49 -3.22
CA HIS A 58 6.68 14.24 -3.24
C HIS A 58 5.51 13.28 -3.43
N ILE A 59 4.91 12.85 -2.33
CA ILE A 59 3.84 11.84 -2.37
C ILE A 59 2.53 12.53 -2.72
N SER A 60 1.98 12.17 -3.88
CA SER A 60 0.72 12.72 -4.37
C SER A 60 -0.44 11.92 -3.81
N VAL A 61 -1.54 12.61 -3.51
CA VAL A 61 -2.73 12.05 -2.88
C VAL A 61 -3.86 12.44 -3.83
N PRO A 62 -4.44 11.52 -4.64
CA PRO A 62 -5.32 11.86 -5.77
C PRO A 62 -6.47 12.81 -5.44
N GLU A 63 -6.94 12.80 -4.19
CA GLU A 63 -8.07 13.61 -3.71
C GLU A 63 -7.63 14.89 -2.96
N SER A 64 -6.33 15.07 -2.74
CA SER A 64 -5.79 16.23 -2.03
C SER A 64 -5.15 17.21 -3.00
N LYS A 65 -5.48 18.49 -2.82
CA LYS A 65 -4.82 19.61 -3.52
C LYS A 65 -3.39 19.83 -3.03
N THR A 66 -3.04 19.25 -1.90
CA THR A 66 -1.71 19.35 -1.31
C THR A 66 -1.05 17.97 -1.20
N PRO A 67 0.26 17.89 -1.46
CA PRO A 67 1.03 16.67 -1.26
C PRO A 67 0.94 16.18 0.19
N LEU A 68 1.10 14.87 0.39
CA LEU A 68 1.25 14.31 1.72
C LEU A 68 2.55 14.84 2.36
N SER A 69 2.41 15.56 3.45
CA SER A 69 3.54 15.92 4.31
C SER A 69 3.76 14.80 5.33
N VAL A 70 4.79 13.99 5.12
CA VAL A 70 5.14 12.91 6.05
C VAL A 70 5.99 13.46 7.20
N ASN A 71 5.62 13.16 8.45
CA ASN A 71 6.41 13.58 9.61
C ASN A 71 7.71 12.76 9.71
N PRO A 72 8.91 13.37 9.73
CA PRO A 72 10.17 12.65 9.86
C PRO A 72 10.32 11.79 11.13
N SER A 73 9.50 12.04 12.15
CA SER A 73 9.42 11.22 13.36
C SER A 73 8.73 9.88 13.15
N ALA A 74 8.08 9.65 12.00
CA ALA A 74 7.22 8.49 11.81
C ALA A 74 8.00 7.17 11.99
N GLN A 75 7.40 6.28 12.78
CA GLN A 75 8.09 5.09 13.25
C GLN A 75 7.11 3.93 13.44
N VAL A 76 7.59 2.73 13.13
CA VAL A 76 6.93 1.46 13.47
C VAL A 76 7.88 0.62 14.31
N VAL A 77 7.39 0.04 15.40
CA VAL A 77 8.12 -0.93 16.21
C VAL A 77 7.36 -2.25 16.16
N LEU A 78 8.04 -3.33 15.79
CA LEU A 78 7.52 -4.69 15.81
C LEU A 78 8.32 -5.51 16.81
N SER A 79 7.71 -5.93 17.90
CA SER A 79 8.37 -6.68 18.97
C SER A 79 8.27 -8.20 18.78
N ALA A 80 9.16 -8.94 19.45
CA ALA A 80 9.26 -10.40 19.34
C ALA A 80 8.06 -11.16 19.90
N ASP A 81 7.28 -10.54 20.78
CA ASP A 81 6.04 -11.05 21.36
C ASP A 81 4.80 -10.69 20.51
N HIS A 82 5.01 -10.31 19.25
CA HIS A 82 3.97 -9.93 18.29
C HIS A 82 3.23 -8.64 18.65
N GLY A 83 3.81 -7.79 19.52
CA GLY A 83 3.37 -6.42 19.77
C GLY A 83 3.80 -5.45 18.67
N ALA A 84 2.96 -4.46 18.39
CA ALA A 84 3.23 -3.39 17.44
C ALA A 84 2.99 -2.00 18.06
N GLU A 85 3.87 -1.04 17.77
CA GLU A 85 3.67 0.38 18.12
C GLU A 85 3.89 1.26 16.89
N PHE A 86 2.97 2.19 16.67
CA PHE A 86 2.99 3.15 15.58
C PHE A 86 3.11 4.56 16.17
N VAL A 87 3.97 5.38 15.57
CA VAL A 87 4.12 6.80 15.90
C VAL A 87 4.02 7.57 14.59
N GLU A 88 2.97 8.38 14.45
CA GLU A 88 2.75 9.32 13.35
C GLU A 88 2.87 8.71 11.94
N VAL A 89 2.48 7.45 11.79
CA VAL A 89 2.58 6.71 10.52
C VAL A 89 1.42 7.14 9.61
N PRO A 90 1.68 7.75 8.44
CA PRO A 90 0.63 8.07 7.49
C PRO A 90 0.12 6.80 6.80
N ASP A 91 -1.18 6.76 6.53
CA ASP A 91 -1.80 5.74 5.67
C ASP A 91 -3.01 6.33 4.93
N TRP A 92 -3.37 5.72 3.80
CA TRP A 92 -4.58 6.03 3.06
C TRP A 92 -5.65 4.98 3.36
N ILE A 93 -6.73 5.39 4.01
CA ILE A 93 -7.83 4.50 4.37
C ILE A 93 -9.00 4.74 3.42
N TYR A 94 -9.42 3.68 2.71
CA TYR A 94 -10.57 3.72 1.80
C TYR A 94 -11.93 3.66 2.49
N ASP A 95 -11.96 3.39 3.79
CA ASP A 95 -13.19 3.26 4.55
C ASP A 95 -13.89 4.63 4.70
N HIS A 96 -15.13 4.71 4.26
CA HIS A 96 -15.98 5.91 4.30
C HIS A 96 -15.53 7.12 3.47
N GLY A 97 -14.90 6.88 2.33
CA GLY A 97 -14.40 7.93 1.45
C GLY A 97 -12.94 8.18 1.80
N SER A 98 -12.07 7.54 1.00
CA SER A 98 -10.66 7.85 0.82
C SER A 98 -10.14 9.02 1.67
N SER A 99 -9.56 8.71 2.83
CA SER A 99 -8.99 9.73 3.70
C SER A 99 -7.58 9.39 4.10
N LEU A 100 -6.74 10.42 4.12
CA LEU A 100 -5.41 10.34 4.65
C LEU A 100 -5.47 10.36 6.18
N CYS A 101 -4.88 9.34 6.79
CA CYS A 101 -4.86 9.15 8.23
C CYS A 101 -3.44 9.17 8.75
N VAL A 102 -3.26 9.74 9.94
CA VAL A 102 -2.01 9.60 10.72
C VAL A 102 -2.30 8.69 11.89
N ILE A 103 -1.56 7.58 11.96
CA ILE A 103 -1.76 6.49 12.91
C ILE A 103 -0.68 6.56 13.98
N SER A 104 -1.11 6.75 15.22
CA SER A 104 -0.29 6.63 16.42
C SER A 104 -1.02 5.75 17.41
N GLY A 105 -0.36 4.75 17.98
CA GLY A 105 -1.03 3.77 18.84
C GLY A 105 -0.21 2.51 19.07
N ALA A 106 -0.82 1.53 19.73
CA ALA A 106 -0.21 0.24 19.98
C ALA A 106 -1.21 -0.90 19.79
N GLY A 107 -0.70 -2.10 19.53
CA GLY A 107 -1.51 -3.30 19.36
C GLY A 107 -0.66 -4.50 18.98
N SER A 108 -1.08 -5.24 17.96
CA SER A 108 -0.43 -6.50 17.59
C SER A 108 -0.12 -6.59 16.10
N TRP A 109 0.77 -7.50 15.74
CA TRP A 109 1.03 -7.86 14.36
C TRP A 109 1.05 -9.37 14.14
N LYS A 110 0.82 -9.79 12.91
CA LYS A 110 0.94 -11.19 12.47
C LYS A 110 1.35 -11.29 11.02
N PHE A 111 1.95 -12.41 10.62
CA PHE A 111 2.18 -12.69 9.22
C PHE A 111 0.89 -12.96 8.47
N GLY A 112 0.87 -12.60 7.19
CA GLY A 112 -0.13 -13.08 6.27
C GLY A 112 0.27 -12.93 4.82
N LYS A 113 -0.73 -13.05 3.96
CA LYS A 113 -0.62 -12.88 2.52
C LYS A 113 -1.60 -11.83 2.04
N ASN A 114 -1.16 -11.03 1.09
CA ASN A 114 -2.01 -10.25 0.21
C ASN A 114 -1.63 -10.69 -1.21
N ASP A 115 -2.52 -11.44 -1.85
CA ASP A 115 -2.23 -12.27 -3.01
C ASP A 115 -0.97 -13.14 -2.80
N ASP A 116 0.01 -13.02 -3.68
CA ASP A 116 1.29 -13.75 -3.61
C ASP A 116 2.28 -13.16 -2.59
N TYR A 117 2.05 -11.94 -2.14
CA TYR A 117 3.05 -11.16 -1.40
C TYR A 117 2.91 -11.37 0.11
N SER A 118 4.06 -11.47 0.77
CA SER A 118 4.15 -11.55 2.22
C SER A 118 3.92 -10.16 2.82
N VAL A 119 2.99 -10.11 3.78
CA VAL A 119 2.58 -8.89 4.46
C VAL A 119 2.59 -9.08 5.98
N ILE A 120 2.75 -7.97 6.70
CA ILE A 120 2.51 -7.90 8.14
C ILE A 120 1.14 -7.26 8.34
N TRP A 121 0.18 -8.05 8.82
CA TRP A 121 -1.11 -7.51 9.24
C TRP A 121 -0.96 -6.92 10.63
N VAL A 122 -1.37 -5.67 10.80
CA VAL A 122 -1.36 -4.96 12.08
C VAL A 122 -2.77 -4.61 12.50
N GLU A 123 -3.00 -4.66 13.81
CA GLU A 123 -4.17 -4.11 14.46
C GLU A 123 -3.69 -3.14 15.54
N ILE A 124 -3.96 -1.85 15.36
CA ILE A 124 -3.45 -0.77 16.21
C ILE A 124 -4.62 -0.03 16.85
N GLN A 125 -4.65 0.00 18.18
CA GLN A 125 -5.54 0.86 18.94
C GLN A 125 -4.97 2.27 19.00
N ARG A 126 -5.69 3.23 18.43
CA ARG A 126 -5.14 4.59 18.24
C ARG A 126 -5.14 5.37 19.54
N ARG A 127 -4.02 6.03 19.81
CA ARG A 127 -3.84 6.93 20.95
C ARG A 127 -4.59 8.23 20.67
N ASN A 128 -5.30 8.75 21.67
CA ASN A 128 -6.02 10.03 21.62
C ASN A 128 -7.14 10.13 20.56
N PHE A 129 -7.74 9.00 20.15
CA PHE A 129 -8.89 9.02 19.25
C PHE A 129 -10.08 9.77 19.86
N ARG A 130 -10.69 10.66 19.09
CA ARG A 130 -11.88 11.43 19.45
C ARG A 130 -13.04 11.07 18.52
N ALA A 131 -13.98 10.28 19.04
CA ALA A 131 -15.18 9.89 18.32
C ALA A 131 -15.95 11.11 17.78
N GLY A 132 -16.32 11.09 16.51
CA GLY A 132 -17.07 12.17 15.84
C GLY A 132 -16.23 13.38 15.42
N VAL A 133 -14.93 13.41 15.75
CA VAL A 133 -13.97 14.44 15.30
C VAL A 133 -12.98 13.83 14.32
N ASP A 134 -12.41 12.68 14.69
CA ASP A 134 -11.42 12.02 13.85
C ASP A 134 -12.14 11.15 12.80
N HIS A 135 -11.80 11.37 11.52
CA HIS A 135 -12.37 10.61 10.40
C HIS A 135 -11.83 9.19 10.30
N CYS A 136 -10.62 8.99 10.83
CA CYS A 136 -9.98 7.70 10.92
C CYS A 136 -10.54 6.97 12.14
N GLY A 137 -10.99 5.72 12.01
CA GLY A 137 -11.60 4.94 13.11
C GLY A 137 -10.71 4.80 14.35
N SER A 138 -11.27 4.33 15.47
CA SER A 138 -10.54 4.13 16.74
C SER A 138 -9.48 3.03 16.66
N THR A 139 -9.74 2.03 15.83
CA THR A 139 -8.84 0.90 15.56
C THR A 139 -8.42 0.96 14.11
N TYR A 140 -7.12 0.85 13.88
CA TYR A 140 -6.53 0.74 12.56
C TYR A 140 -6.22 -0.72 12.27
N ASN A 141 -6.68 -1.23 11.13
CA ASN A 141 -6.34 -2.54 10.61
C ASN A 141 -5.67 -2.33 9.25
N GLY A 142 -4.43 -2.76 9.10
CA GLY A 142 -3.65 -2.48 7.89
C GLY A 142 -2.66 -3.60 7.56
N GLY A 143 -2.26 -3.65 6.29
CA GLY A 143 -1.26 -4.58 5.79
C GLY A 143 0.00 -3.85 5.38
N LEU A 144 1.14 -4.17 5.99
CA LEU A 144 2.45 -3.65 5.61
C LEU A 144 3.12 -4.63 4.67
N PHE A 145 3.34 -4.24 3.41
CA PHE A 145 4.06 -5.10 2.47
C PHE A 145 5.53 -5.18 2.84
N LEU A 146 6.11 -6.37 2.72
CA LEU A 146 7.54 -6.56 2.94
C LEU A 146 8.30 -6.28 1.65
N TYR A 147 9.08 -5.21 1.67
CA TYR A 147 9.84 -4.73 0.53
C TYR A 147 11.30 -5.16 0.59
N GLY A 148 11.80 -5.71 -0.52
CA GLY A 148 13.14 -6.26 -0.64
C GLY A 148 13.13 -7.80 -0.73
N LYS A 149 14.18 -8.36 -1.32
CA LYS A 149 14.30 -9.82 -1.56
C LYS A 149 15.11 -10.57 -0.49
N LYS A 150 15.76 -9.83 0.43
CA LYS A 150 16.60 -10.36 1.50
C LYS A 150 16.49 -9.44 2.72
N PRO A 151 16.68 -9.97 3.94
CA PRO A 151 16.69 -9.14 5.15
C PRO A 151 17.92 -8.21 5.20
N PRO A 152 17.85 -7.08 5.92
CA PRO A 152 16.64 -6.53 6.55
C PRO A 152 15.63 -6.04 5.50
N TYR A 153 14.36 -6.38 5.69
CA TYR A 153 13.29 -5.93 4.81
C TYR A 153 12.87 -4.49 5.19
N LYS A 154 12.31 -3.76 4.23
CA LYS A 154 11.59 -2.50 4.49
C LYS A 154 10.10 -2.80 4.65
N LEU A 155 9.40 -1.96 5.39
CA LEU A 155 7.94 -1.93 5.43
C LEU A 155 7.46 -0.96 4.34
N HIS A 156 6.46 -1.37 3.58
CA HIS A 156 5.88 -0.56 2.50
C HIS A 156 4.39 -0.38 2.74
N ILE A 157 3.97 0.89 2.70
CA ILE A 157 2.58 1.32 2.82
C ILE A 157 2.24 2.05 1.53
N THR A 158 1.30 1.52 0.75
CA THR A 158 0.80 2.16 -0.45
C THR A 158 -0.08 3.34 -0.07
N ILE A 159 0.11 4.50 -0.68
CA ILE A 159 -0.67 5.70 -0.42
C ILE A 159 -1.52 6.01 -1.64
N GLY A 160 -2.85 5.93 -1.49
CA GLY A 160 -3.78 6.14 -2.58
C GLY A 160 -3.82 4.98 -3.56
N ASP A 161 -3.97 5.28 -4.85
CA ASP A 161 -4.08 4.28 -5.91
C ASP A 161 -2.72 3.59 -6.13
N PRO A 162 -2.63 2.25 -6.03
CA PRO A 162 -1.39 1.50 -6.31
C PRO A 162 -0.76 1.83 -7.67
N ASP A 163 -1.58 2.17 -8.68
CA ASP A 163 -1.10 2.49 -10.03
C ASP A 163 -0.29 3.81 -10.07
N SER A 164 -0.42 4.70 -9.08
CA SER A 164 0.38 5.94 -9.01
C SER A 164 1.81 5.70 -8.53
N GLY A 165 2.04 4.58 -7.84
CA GLY A 165 3.31 4.27 -7.19
C GLY A 165 3.63 5.13 -5.97
N ASP A 166 2.68 5.91 -5.48
CA ASP A 166 2.82 6.67 -4.24
C ASP A 166 2.85 5.71 -3.04
N ALA A 167 3.91 5.83 -2.23
CA ALA A 167 4.11 4.94 -1.10
C ALA A 167 5.03 5.54 -0.04
N VAL A 168 4.83 5.12 1.19
CA VAL A 168 5.70 5.37 2.32
C VAL A 168 6.49 4.11 2.62
N GLN A 169 7.81 4.24 2.69
CA GLN A 169 8.70 3.14 3.02
C GLN A 169 9.44 3.41 4.32
N LEU A 170 9.48 2.41 5.18
CA LEU A 170 10.22 2.44 6.43
C LEU A 170 11.32 1.39 6.41
N GLU A 171 12.55 1.79 6.71
CA GLU A 171 13.69 0.90 6.83
C GLU A 171 14.00 0.56 8.28
N LYS A 172 14.43 -0.69 8.49
CA LYS A 172 14.81 -1.19 9.81
C LYS A 172 16.09 -0.49 10.28
N ILE A 173 16.04 0.15 11.44
CA ILE A 173 17.24 0.70 12.08
C ILE A 173 18.02 -0.43 12.77
N LYS A 174 19.35 -0.32 12.73
CA LYS A 174 20.27 -1.28 13.37
C LYS A 174 20.27 -1.15 14.88
#